data_AF-A0A3D9B3H5-F1
#
_entry.id   AF-A0A3D9B3H5-F1
#
_cell.length_a   1.000
_cell.length_b   1.000
_cell.length_c   1.000
_cell.angle_alpha   90.00
_cell.angle_beta   90.00
_cell.angle_gamma   90.00
#
_symmetry.space_group_name_H-M   'P 1'
#
loop_
_entity.id
_entity.type
_entity.pdbx_description
1 polymer ?
#
loop_
_entity_poly.entity_id
_entity_poly.type
_entity_poly.pdbx_seq_one_letter_code
_entity_poly.pdbx_strand_id
1 'polypeptide(L)'
;MGTNTNYLSSIIKKHKQSNFNSYLNQLRIDYIVMKLKQNPEYLNYKISYLAEECGFSSHTVFSRIFIEKMGIPPSKFIEYLKKERG
;
A
#
# COMPACT_ATOMS: atom_id res chain seq x y z
N MET A 1 -5.21 -37.33 22.96
CA MET A 1 -4.63 -36.14 23.62
C MET A 1 -4.04 -35.25 22.53
N GLY A 2 -4.85 -34.32 22.02
CA GLY A 2 -4.54 -33.52 20.84
C GLY A 2 -3.42 -32.53 21.09
N THR A 3 -2.28 -32.75 20.43
CA THR A 3 -1.13 -31.84 20.44
C THR A 3 -1.57 -30.47 19.96
N ASN A 4 -1.36 -29.48 20.82
CA ASN A 4 -1.67 -28.07 20.66
C ASN A 4 -0.79 -27.41 19.58
N THR A 5 -0.96 -27.83 18.32
CA THR A 5 -0.26 -27.29 17.13
C THR A 5 -0.64 -25.85 16.82
N ASN A 6 -1.66 -25.30 17.48
CA ASN A 6 -2.10 -23.91 17.32
C ASN A 6 -1.13 -22.89 17.93
N TYR A 7 -0.40 -23.22 19.00
CA TYR A 7 0.44 -22.24 19.69
C TYR A 7 1.67 -21.81 18.86
N LEU A 8 2.43 -22.78 18.33
CA LEU A 8 3.60 -22.52 17.48
C LEU A 8 3.21 -21.91 16.12
N SER A 9 2.12 -22.39 15.52
CA SER A 9 1.59 -21.86 14.26
C SER A 9 1.20 -20.38 14.39
N SER A 10 0.67 -19.97 15.54
CA SER A 10 0.25 -18.60 15.81
C SER A 10 1.42 -17.64 16.02
N ILE A 11 2.45 -18.08 16.75
CA ILE A 11 3.64 -17.26 17.04
C ILE A 11 4.49 -17.07 15.78
N ILE A 12 4.68 -18.12 14.99
CA ILE A 12 5.43 -18.04 13.72
C ILE A 12 4.63 -17.25 12.68
N LYS A 13 3.29 -17.43 12.59
CA LYS A 13 2.45 -16.62 11.69
C LYS A 13 2.56 -15.14 12.03
N LYS A 14 2.45 -14.73 13.29
CA LYS A 14 2.35 -13.30 13.62
C LYS A 14 3.64 -12.53 13.30
N HIS A 15 4.80 -13.07 13.65
CA HIS A 15 6.08 -12.39 13.38
C HIS A 15 6.48 -12.44 11.89
N LYS A 16 6.26 -13.57 11.19
CA LYS A 16 6.58 -13.65 9.75
C LYS A 16 5.53 -12.98 8.86
N GLN A 17 4.23 -13.11 9.14
CA GLN A 17 3.18 -12.45 8.35
C GLN A 17 3.24 -10.94 8.51
N SER A 18 3.58 -10.39 9.69
CA SER A 18 3.72 -8.94 9.83
C SER A 18 4.82 -8.40 8.92
N ASN A 19 6.00 -9.04 8.94
CA ASN A 19 7.11 -8.63 8.07
C ASN A 19 6.80 -8.84 6.59
N PHE A 20 6.13 -9.94 6.24
CA PHE A 20 5.70 -10.19 4.86
C PHE A 20 4.64 -9.20 4.39
N ASN A 21 3.63 -8.91 5.21
CA ASN A 21 2.58 -7.92 4.91
C ASN A 21 3.18 -6.52 4.77
N SER A 22 4.10 -6.14 5.66
CA SER A 22 4.80 -4.85 5.57
C SER A 22 5.67 -4.76 4.31
N TYR A 23 6.34 -5.84 3.93
CA TYR A 23 7.10 -5.92 2.68
C TYR A 23 6.18 -5.84 1.45
N LEU A 24 5.09 -6.60 1.43
CA LEU A 24 4.11 -6.57 0.35
C LEU A 24 3.49 -5.17 0.21
N ASN A 25 3.13 -4.55 1.33
CA ASN A 25 2.60 -3.19 1.35
C ASN A 25 3.63 -2.17 0.81
N GLN A 26 4.91 -2.32 1.13
CA GLN A 26 5.97 -1.50 0.53
C GLN A 26 5.96 -1.64 -0.99
N LEU A 27 6.01 -2.88 -1.51
CA LEU A 27 5.99 -3.14 -2.95
C LEU A 27 4.75 -2.55 -3.64
N ARG A 28 3.57 -2.65 -3.01
CA ARG A 28 2.32 -2.08 -3.54
C ARG A 28 2.37 -0.56 -3.63
N ILE A 29 2.90 0.11 -2.61
CA ILE A 29 3.08 1.56 -2.61
C ILE A 29 4.10 1.98 -3.67
N ASP A 30 5.23 1.29 -3.76
CA ASP A 30 6.26 1.59 -4.75
C ASP A 30 5.73 1.43 -6.18
N TYR A 31 4.93 0.38 -6.44
CA TYR A 31 4.28 0.16 -7.72
C TYR A 31 3.36 1.33 -8.10
N ILE A 32 2.45 1.75 -7.21
CA ILE A 32 1.52 2.84 -7.56
C ILE A 32 2.23 4.17 -7.73
N VAL A 33 3.27 4.44 -6.93
CA VAL A 33 4.08 5.66 -7.05
C VAL A 33 4.84 5.69 -8.37
N MET A 34 5.45 4.57 -8.76
CA MET A 34 6.10 4.43 -10.07
C MET A 34 5.08 4.67 -11.20
N LYS A 35 3.89 4.09 -11.09
CA LYS A 35 2.82 4.24 -12.08
C LYS A 35 2.35 5.69 -12.21
N LEU A 36 2.12 6.39 -11.10
CA LEU A 36 1.76 7.81 -11.09
C LEU A 36 2.85 8.69 -11.74
N LYS A 37 4.13 8.33 -11.55
CA LYS A 37 5.27 9.04 -12.15
C LYS A 37 5.50 8.71 -13.63
N GLN A 38 5.14 7.53 -14.11
CA GLN A 38 5.34 7.14 -15.51
C GLN A 38 4.12 7.50 -16.37
N ASN A 39 2.92 7.37 -15.82
CA ASN A 39 1.67 7.38 -16.55
C ASN A 39 0.77 8.53 -16.04
N PRO A 40 0.77 9.70 -16.71
CA PRO A 40 -0.02 10.87 -16.31
C PRO A 40 -1.51 10.62 -16.20
N GLU A 41 -2.07 9.67 -16.95
CA GLU A 41 -3.50 9.33 -16.89
C GLU A 41 -3.93 8.90 -15.49
N TYR A 42 -3.03 8.28 -14.72
CA TYR A 42 -3.32 7.81 -13.36
C TYR A 42 -3.51 8.95 -12.36
N LEU A 43 -3.01 10.16 -12.65
CA LEU A 43 -3.19 11.34 -11.81
C LEU A 43 -4.66 11.81 -11.80
N ASN A 44 -5.47 11.37 -12.76
CA ASN A 44 -6.88 11.74 -12.87
C ASN A 44 -7.83 10.67 -12.30
N TYR A 45 -7.32 9.51 -11.89
CA TYR A 45 -8.14 8.48 -11.25
C TYR A 45 -8.44 8.80 -9.79
N LYS A 46 -9.56 8.24 -9.32
CA LYS A 46 -9.96 8.33 -7.91
C LYS A 46 -8.99 7.53 -7.03
N ILE A 47 -8.76 8.00 -5.80
CA ILE A 47 -7.91 7.31 -4.82
C ILE A 47 -8.38 5.87 -4.56
N SER A 48 -9.70 5.62 -4.57
CA SER A 48 -10.25 4.26 -4.42
C SER A 48 -9.79 3.32 -5.53
N TYR A 49 -9.78 3.79 -6.78
CA TYR A 49 -9.29 3.02 -7.92
C TYR A 49 -7.79 2.75 -7.80
N LEU A 50 -6.99 3.74 -7.41
CA LEU A 50 -5.55 3.56 -7.20
C LEU A 50 -5.25 2.55 -6.08
N ALA A 51 -6.07 2.54 -5.03
CA ALA A 51 -5.95 1.56 -3.95
C ALA A 51 -6.24 0.14 -4.43
N GLU A 52 -7.32 -0.06 -5.19
CA GLU A 52 -7.68 -1.35 -5.79
C GLU A 52 -6.60 -1.84 -6.77
N GLU A 53 -6.08 -0.94 -7.61
CA GLU A 53 -5.06 -1.22 -8.62
C GLU A 53 -3.73 -1.71 -8.02
N CYS A 54 -3.35 -1.21 -6.84
CA CYS A 54 -2.18 -1.71 -6.11
C CYS A 54 -2.53 -2.79 -5.07
N GLY A 55 -3.76 -3.34 -5.12
CA GLY A 55 -4.14 -4.53 -4.35
C GLY A 55 -4.53 -4.27 -2.89
N PHE A 56 -4.93 -3.05 -2.55
CA PHE A 56 -5.58 -2.76 -1.26
C PHE A 56 -7.09 -2.92 -1.36
N SER A 57 -7.66 -3.62 -0.39
CA SER A 57 -9.11 -3.80 -0.26
C SER A 57 -9.85 -2.57 0.28
N SER A 58 -9.13 -1.56 0.78
CA SER A 58 -9.73 -0.35 1.33
C SER A 58 -8.85 0.88 1.05
N HIS A 59 -9.49 1.93 0.54
CA HIS A 59 -8.86 3.23 0.33
C HIS A 59 -8.33 3.85 1.63
N THR A 60 -8.95 3.55 2.78
CA THR A 60 -8.52 4.04 4.10
C THR A 60 -7.21 3.38 4.51
N VAL A 61 -7.12 2.04 4.33
CA VAL A 61 -5.91 1.26 4.62
C VAL A 61 -4.78 1.69 3.68
N PHE A 62 -5.07 1.83 2.38
CA PHE A 62 -4.14 2.38 1.40
C PHE A 62 -3.61 3.74 1.83
N SER A 63 -4.49 4.71 2.11
CA SER A 63 -4.07 6.07 2.45
C SER A 63 -3.18 6.11 3.69
N ARG A 64 -3.51 5.33 4.72
CA ARG A 64 -2.69 5.23 5.94
C ARG A 64 -1.30 4.68 5.63
N ILE A 65 -1.22 3.57 4.91
CA ILE A 65 0.06 2.93 4.56
C ILE A 65 0.86 3.83 3.61
N PHE A 66 0.20 4.48 2.65
CA PHE A 66 0.83 5.44 1.75
C PHE A 66 1.48 6.57 2.53
N ILE A 67 0.78 7.17 3.51
CA ILE A 67 1.35 8.21 4.38
C ILE A 67 2.52 7.66 5.20
N GLU A 68 2.39 6.46 5.77
CA GLU A 68 3.46 5.81 6.53
C GLU A 68 4.74 5.61 5.69
N LYS A 69 4.58 5.30 4.40
CA LYS A 69 5.71 5.04 3.49
C LYS A 69 6.26 6.27 2.79
N MET A 70 5.41 7.21 2.40
CA MET A 70 5.77 8.39 1.59
C MET A 70 5.81 9.69 2.40
N GLY A 71 5.35 9.69 3.65
CA GLY A 71 5.30 10.85 4.54
C GLY A 71 4.19 11.86 4.22
N ILE A 72 3.51 11.73 3.08
CA ILE A 72 2.44 12.62 2.64
C ILE A 72 1.21 11.87 2.14
N PRO A 73 0.01 12.48 2.17
CA PRO A 73 -1.20 11.86 1.63
C PRO A 73 -1.11 11.61 0.13
N PRO A 74 -1.76 10.55 -0.40
CA PRO A 74 -1.74 10.24 -1.82
C PRO A 74 -2.35 11.35 -2.68
N SER A 75 -3.37 12.05 -2.18
CA SER A 75 -3.96 13.23 -2.85
C SER A 75 -2.95 14.36 -3.04
N LYS A 76 -2.16 14.64 -2.00
CA LYS A 76 -1.09 15.66 -2.06
C LYS A 76 0.03 15.24 -3.00
N PHE A 77 0.44 13.97 -2.97
CA PHE A 77 1.42 13.45 -3.91
C PHE A 77 0.98 13.62 -5.38
N ILE A 78 -0.29 13.34 -5.68
CA ILE A 78 -0.86 13.56 -7.02
C ILE A 78 -0.87 15.05 -7.40
N GLU A 79 -1.25 15.93 -6.46
CA GLU A 79 -1.24 17.39 -6.66
C GLU A 79 0.17 17.91 -7.01
N TYR A 80 1.21 17.43 -6.30
CA TYR A 80 2.60 17.76 -6.60
C TYR A 80 3.02 17.30 -8.01
N LEU A 81 2.71 16.04 -8.37
CA LEU A 81 3.04 15.52 -9.70
C LEU A 81 2.30 16.26 -10.83
N LYS A 82 1.07 16.72 -10.59
CA LYS A 82 0.35 17.57 -11.57
C LYS A 82 1.02 18.92 -11.71
N LYS A 83 1.46 19.52 -10.61
CA LYS A 83 2.13 20.83 -10.61
C LYS A 83 3.53 20.78 -11.25
N GLU A 84 4.29 19.71 -11.07
CA GLU A 84 5.60 19.55 -11.73
C GLU A 84 5.49 19.41 -13.26
N ARG A 85 4.32 19.03 -13.78
CA ARG A 85 4.10 18.76 -15.21
C ARG A 85 3.36 19.88 -15.94
N GLY A 86 2.80 20.85 -15.22
CA GLY A 86 2.15 22.03 -15.77
C GLY A 86 3.11 23.19 -15.85
#